data_AF-W1VB52-F1
#
_entry.id   AF-W1VB52-F1
#
_cell.length_a   1.000
_cell.length_b   1.000
_cell.length_c   1.000
_cell.angle_alpha   90.00
_cell.angle_beta   90.00
_cell.angle_gamma   90.00
#
_symmetry.space_group_name_H-M   'P 1'
#
loop_
_entity.id
_entity.type
_entity.pdbx_description
1 polymer ?
#
loop_
_entity_poly.entity_id
_entity_poly.type
_entity_poly.pdbx_seq_one_letter_code
_entity_poly.pdbx_strand_id
1 'polypeptide(L)'
;HDSMGRVLKLDKNGNGTFKNYVKAFIIDAANKAQAKGTDLSKHTYFVRDNKTGTIKDINWEAYNHFVSRSKAPGAFDSRANDTGENNLFGTSTTDNNHFTITAALHDTTSNQDVYVENAKIVTMMNPMNYLGSPAATNARYYRIRYGTADSNTSVAIPLIVGTRAQNLGY
;
A
#
# COMPACT_ATOMS: atom_id res chain seq x y z
N HIS A 1 -11.55 -3.03 -10.64
CA HIS A 1 -11.17 -2.75 -12.03
C HIS A 1 -10.41 -1.44 -12.09
N ASP A 2 -9.57 -1.21 -13.09
CA ASP A 2 -9.08 0.16 -13.37
C ASP A 2 -10.14 1.01 -14.09
N SER A 3 -9.79 2.25 -14.45
CA SER A 3 -10.66 3.17 -15.19
C SER A 3 -11.11 2.67 -16.55
N MET A 4 -10.41 1.69 -17.13
CA MET A 4 -10.74 1.09 -18.43
C MET A 4 -11.50 -0.24 -18.27
N GLY A 5 -11.96 -0.57 -17.07
CA GLY A 5 -12.69 -1.81 -16.81
C GLY A 5 -11.81 -3.06 -16.76
N ARG A 6 -10.47 -2.94 -16.72
CA ARG A 6 -9.58 -4.09 -16.64
C ARG A 6 -9.55 -4.65 -15.22
N VAL A 7 -9.66 -5.97 -15.09
CA VAL A 7 -9.53 -6.66 -13.79
C VAL A 7 -8.10 -6.50 -13.28
N LEU A 8 -7.95 -6.08 -12.04
CA LEU A 8 -6.66 -5.92 -11.36
C LEU A 8 -6.41 -7.16 -10.50
N LYS A 9 -5.40 -7.95 -10.88
CA LYS A 9 -5.04 -9.20 -10.20
C LYS A 9 -3.53 -9.41 -10.18
N LEU A 10 -3.11 -10.30 -9.29
CA LEU A 10 -1.75 -10.82 -9.19
C LEU A 10 -1.77 -12.35 -9.33
N ASP A 11 -0.72 -12.91 -9.89
CA ASP A 11 -0.42 -14.33 -9.89
C ASP A 11 0.34 -14.73 -8.62
N LYS A 12 0.67 -16.03 -8.50
CA LYS A 12 1.41 -16.58 -7.36
C LYS A 12 2.81 -16.00 -7.15
N ASN A 13 3.38 -15.34 -8.17
CA ASN A 13 4.68 -14.70 -8.14
C ASN A 13 4.57 -13.19 -7.90
N GLY A 14 3.37 -12.67 -7.63
CA GLY A 14 3.14 -11.24 -7.43
C GLY A 14 3.21 -10.42 -8.73
N ASN A 15 3.07 -11.04 -9.89
CA ASN A 15 3.01 -10.34 -11.18
C ASN A 15 1.57 -10.27 -11.69
N GLY A 16 1.25 -9.27 -12.51
CA GLY A 16 -0.08 -9.17 -13.10
C GLY A 16 -0.52 -7.74 -13.37
N THR A 17 -1.80 -7.61 -13.73
CA THR A 17 -2.41 -6.32 -14.10
C THR A 17 -2.41 -5.32 -12.95
N PHE A 18 -2.48 -5.78 -11.68
CA PHE A 18 -2.36 -4.88 -10.54
C PHE A 18 -0.96 -4.29 -10.40
N LYS A 19 0.11 -5.11 -10.55
CA LYS A 19 1.50 -4.61 -10.55
C LYS A 19 1.74 -3.60 -11.68
N ASN A 20 1.20 -3.88 -12.87
CA ASN A 20 1.28 -2.94 -14.01
C ASN A 20 0.51 -1.64 -13.73
N TYR A 21 -0.63 -1.73 -13.03
CA TYR A 21 -1.39 -0.56 -12.60
C TYR A 21 -0.58 0.30 -11.62
N VAL A 22 0.09 -0.31 -10.63
CA VAL A 22 1.00 0.42 -9.72
C VAL A 22 2.13 1.12 -10.50
N LYS A 23 2.79 0.41 -11.42
CA LYS A 23 3.82 0.98 -12.29
C LYS A 23 3.30 2.21 -13.06
N ALA A 24 2.08 2.15 -13.59
CA ALA A 24 1.51 3.24 -14.37
C ALA A 24 1.41 4.56 -13.59
N PHE A 25 1.10 4.54 -12.28
CA PHE A 25 1.10 5.76 -11.46
C PHE A 25 2.50 6.37 -11.29
N ILE A 26 3.51 5.52 -11.12
CA ILE A 26 4.89 5.99 -10.98
C ILE A 26 5.40 6.55 -12.32
N ILE A 27 5.07 5.88 -13.43
CA ILE A 27 5.40 6.34 -14.79
C ILE A 27 4.72 7.68 -15.09
N ASP A 28 3.43 7.82 -14.78
CA ASP A 28 2.69 9.07 -14.98
C ASP A 28 3.28 10.22 -14.14
N ALA A 29 3.59 9.97 -12.87
CA ALA A 29 4.25 10.94 -12.00
C ALA A 29 5.62 11.38 -12.56
N ALA A 30 6.42 10.43 -13.03
CA ALA A 30 7.74 10.70 -13.59
C ALA A 30 7.66 11.48 -14.91
N ASN A 31 6.76 11.09 -15.82
CA ASN A 31 6.55 11.84 -17.07
C ASN A 31 6.03 13.26 -16.79
N LYS A 32 5.15 13.44 -15.81
CA LYS A 32 4.71 14.78 -15.37
C LYS A 32 5.85 15.63 -14.79
N ALA A 33 6.77 15.02 -14.04
CA ALA A 33 7.95 15.72 -13.51
C ALA A 33 8.93 16.09 -14.65
N GLN A 34 9.18 15.17 -15.58
CA GLN A 34 10.02 15.40 -16.75
C GLN A 34 9.47 16.52 -17.64
N ALA A 35 8.15 16.54 -17.89
CA ALA A 35 7.50 17.60 -18.67
C ALA A 35 7.64 18.98 -18.01
N LYS A 36 7.91 19.04 -16.71
CA LYS A 36 8.20 20.26 -15.95
C LYS A 36 9.70 20.58 -15.86
N GLY A 37 10.55 19.85 -16.57
CA GLY A 37 12.01 20.05 -16.58
C GLY A 37 12.74 19.45 -15.38
N THR A 38 12.11 18.56 -14.61
CA THR A 38 12.83 17.83 -13.55
C THR A 38 13.84 16.87 -14.18
N ASP A 39 15.11 16.96 -13.78
CA ASP A 39 16.12 16.00 -14.18
C ASP A 39 15.90 14.65 -13.47
N LEU A 40 15.65 13.62 -14.27
CA LEU A 40 15.43 12.25 -13.80
C LEU A 40 16.57 11.31 -14.21
N SER A 41 17.72 11.84 -14.64
CA SER A 41 18.87 11.06 -15.12
C SER A 41 19.41 10.09 -14.04
N LYS A 42 19.35 10.48 -12.77
CA LYS A 42 19.76 9.67 -11.61
C LYS A 42 18.81 8.49 -11.33
N HIS A 43 17.62 8.48 -11.90
CA HIS A 43 16.64 7.41 -11.73
C HIS A 43 16.79 6.37 -12.84
N THR A 44 17.83 5.55 -12.74
CA THR A 44 18.24 4.56 -13.75
C THR A 44 17.26 3.39 -13.92
N TYR A 45 16.26 3.27 -13.03
CA TYR A 45 15.21 2.26 -13.12
C TYR A 45 14.13 2.58 -14.17
N PHE A 46 14.12 3.80 -14.74
CA PHE A 46 13.18 4.14 -15.81
C PHE A 46 13.59 3.53 -17.15
N VAL A 47 12.65 2.81 -17.78
CA VAL A 47 12.79 2.36 -19.16
C VAL A 47 12.18 3.41 -20.07
N ARG A 48 13.02 4.01 -20.91
CA ARG A 48 12.64 5.09 -21.82
C ARG A 48 12.37 4.56 -23.22
N ASP A 49 11.49 5.24 -23.93
CA ASP A 49 11.39 5.10 -25.37
C ASP A 49 12.56 5.82 -26.05
N ASN A 50 13.28 5.12 -26.93
CA ASN A 50 14.52 5.65 -27.54
C ASN A 50 14.27 6.80 -28.54
N LYS A 51 13.05 6.93 -29.07
CA LYS A 51 12.72 7.98 -30.04
C LYS A 51 12.20 9.24 -29.36
N THR A 52 11.39 9.06 -28.33
CA THR A 52 10.63 10.15 -27.70
C THR A 52 11.18 10.54 -26.32
N GLY A 53 12.04 9.72 -25.72
CA GLY A 53 12.55 9.92 -24.37
C GLY A 53 11.50 9.75 -23.27
N THR A 54 10.25 9.41 -23.63
CA THR A 54 9.15 9.22 -22.68
C THR A 54 9.38 7.97 -21.86
N ILE A 55 9.03 8.02 -20.58
CA ILE A 55 9.13 6.85 -19.69
C ILE A 55 7.95 5.92 -20.01
N LYS A 56 8.25 4.69 -20.38
CA LYS A 56 7.24 3.69 -20.80
C LYS A 56 7.11 2.50 -19.85
N ASP A 57 8.16 2.22 -19.08
CA ASP A 57 8.15 1.17 -18.07
C ASP A 57 9.17 1.48 -16.97
N ILE A 58 9.19 0.65 -15.94
CA ILE A 58 10.10 0.68 -14.80
C ILE A 58 10.70 -0.72 -14.61
N ASN A 59 12.02 -0.79 -14.46
CA ASN A 59 12.64 -1.96 -13.86
C ASN A 59 12.22 -2.01 -12.38
N TRP A 60 11.31 -2.94 -12.06
CA TRP A 60 10.64 -2.99 -10.77
C TRP A 60 11.59 -3.26 -9.60
N GLU A 61 12.57 -4.14 -9.80
CA GLU A 61 13.55 -4.47 -8.78
C GLU A 61 14.48 -3.28 -8.52
N ALA A 62 15.00 -2.67 -9.59
CA ALA A 62 15.83 -1.47 -9.47
C ALA A 62 15.09 -0.30 -8.81
N TYR A 63 13.79 -0.14 -9.09
CA TYR A 63 12.94 0.84 -8.41
C TYR A 63 12.81 0.54 -6.91
N ASN A 64 12.53 -0.71 -6.52
CA ASN A 64 12.44 -1.07 -5.10
C ASN A 64 13.78 -0.90 -4.38
N HIS A 65 14.91 -1.16 -5.05
CA HIS A 65 16.23 -0.86 -4.51
C HIS A 65 16.46 0.64 -4.34
N PHE A 66 16.04 1.45 -5.31
CA PHE A 66 16.14 2.90 -5.24
C PHE A 66 15.32 3.50 -4.10
N VAL A 67 14.05 3.09 -3.96
CA VAL A 67 13.16 3.54 -2.87
C VAL A 67 13.68 3.06 -1.51
N SER A 68 14.41 1.93 -1.51
CA SER A 68 14.94 1.26 -0.32
C SER A 68 13.84 0.77 0.63
N ARG A 69 14.24 -0.09 1.56
CA ARG A 69 13.38 -0.64 2.61
C ARG A 69 13.51 0.20 3.87
N SER A 70 12.42 0.88 4.26
CA SER A 70 12.37 1.63 5.52
C SER A 70 12.16 0.72 6.75
N LYS A 71 11.37 -0.36 6.61
CA LYS A 71 10.95 -1.22 7.74
C LYS A 71 11.33 -2.70 7.52
N ALA A 72 11.70 -3.38 8.62
CA ALA A 72 11.97 -4.82 8.66
C ALA A 72 10.69 -5.65 8.37
N PRO A 73 10.79 -6.96 8.07
CA PRO A 73 9.62 -7.85 8.02
C PRO A 73 8.82 -7.81 9.33
N GLY A 74 7.48 -7.85 9.23
CA GLY A 74 6.63 -7.47 10.36
C GLY A 74 6.55 -5.95 10.55
N ALA A 75 6.62 -5.21 9.43
CA ALA A 75 6.72 -3.74 9.37
C ALA A 75 5.63 -2.96 10.13
N PHE A 76 4.53 -3.62 10.47
CA PHE A 76 3.40 -3.03 11.18
C PHE A 76 2.96 -3.95 12.32
N ASP A 77 2.88 -5.26 12.08
CA ASP A 77 2.61 -6.23 13.14
C ASP A 77 3.86 -7.10 13.30
N SER A 78 4.74 -6.73 14.25
CA SER A 78 5.98 -7.47 14.46
C SER A 78 5.72 -8.73 15.27
N ARG A 79 6.56 -9.75 15.10
CA ARG A 79 6.50 -10.97 15.93
C ARG A 79 6.87 -10.74 17.40
N ALA A 80 7.53 -9.63 17.68
CA ALA A 80 7.90 -9.20 19.03
C ALA A 80 6.83 -8.32 19.69
N ASN A 81 5.70 -8.07 18.99
CA ASN A 81 4.58 -7.28 19.50
C ASN A 81 5.02 -5.92 20.07
N ASP A 82 5.89 -5.21 19.33
CA ASP A 82 6.66 -4.05 19.83
C ASP A 82 6.65 -2.83 18.89
N THR A 83 5.83 -2.86 17.82
CA THR A 83 5.69 -1.70 16.93
C THR A 83 4.74 -0.64 17.49
N GLY A 84 4.79 0.55 16.90
CA GLY A 84 3.80 1.60 17.20
C GLY A 84 2.37 1.18 16.85
N GLU A 85 2.18 0.41 15.78
CA GLU A 85 0.87 -0.13 15.42
C GLU A 85 0.41 -1.25 16.37
N ASN A 86 1.32 -2.06 16.92
CA ASN A 86 0.97 -3.01 17.99
C ASN A 86 0.46 -2.28 19.23
N ASN A 87 1.11 -1.15 19.59
CA ASN A 87 0.66 -0.30 20.69
C ASN A 87 -0.70 0.36 20.43
N LEU A 88 -0.96 0.79 19.19
CA LEU A 88 -2.26 1.34 18.79
C LEU A 88 -3.41 0.35 19.04
N PHE A 89 -3.15 -0.95 18.89
CA PHE A 89 -4.13 -2.00 19.14
C PHE A 89 -4.09 -2.54 20.59
N GLY A 90 -3.36 -1.91 21.49
CA GLY A 90 -3.44 -2.18 22.93
C GLY A 90 -4.85 -2.00 23.51
N THR A 91 -5.03 -2.44 24.75
CA THR A 91 -6.24 -2.22 25.56
C THR A 91 -5.89 -1.45 26.83
N SER A 92 -6.88 -1.20 27.69
CA SER A 92 -6.65 -0.59 29.01
C SER A 92 -5.78 -1.44 29.96
N THR A 93 -5.54 -2.72 29.63
CA THR A 93 -4.79 -3.67 30.47
C THR A 93 -3.62 -4.31 29.74
N THR A 94 -3.40 -3.99 28.46
CA THR A 94 -2.34 -4.59 27.65
C THR A 94 -1.83 -3.55 26.66
N ASP A 95 -0.56 -3.17 26.78
CA ASP A 95 -0.01 -2.07 25.99
C ASP A 95 0.05 -2.38 24.50
N ASN A 96 0.38 -3.62 24.13
CA ASN A 96 0.61 -4.02 22.75
C ASN A 96 -0.15 -5.28 22.39
N ASN A 97 -0.78 -5.30 21.22
CA ASN A 97 -1.47 -6.47 20.72
C ASN A 97 -1.20 -6.72 19.23
N HIS A 98 -1.29 -8.00 18.83
CA HIS A 98 -1.34 -8.38 17.43
C HIS A 98 -2.68 -8.04 16.79
N PHE A 99 -2.64 -7.65 15.51
CA PHE A 99 -3.80 -7.31 14.71
C PHE A 99 -3.87 -8.09 13.38
N THR A 100 -2.94 -9.03 13.19
CA THR A 100 -2.94 -10.00 12.10
C THR A 100 -2.79 -11.42 12.63
N ILE A 101 -3.51 -12.37 12.04
CA ILE A 101 -3.43 -13.79 12.45
C ILE A 101 -2.02 -14.35 12.26
N THR A 102 -1.32 -13.91 11.21
CA THR A 102 0.04 -14.37 10.92
C THR A 102 1.02 -13.95 12.00
N ALA A 103 0.97 -12.72 12.50
CA ALA A 103 1.86 -12.28 13.57
C ALA A 103 1.52 -13.00 14.88
N ALA A 104 0.24 -13.10 15.23
CA ALA A 104 -0.22 -13.83 16.42
C ALA A 104 0.21 -15.30 16.44
N LEU A 105 0.12 -16.00 15.30
CA LEU A 105 0.57 -17.40 15.18
C LEU A 105 2.09 -17.56 15.30
N HIS A 106 2.86 -16.50 15.11
CA HIS A 106 4.32 -16.50 15.20
C HIS A 106 4.82 -15.56 16.30
N ASP A 107 3.97 -15.27 17.28
CA ASP A 107 4.29 -14.43 18.43
C ASP A 107 5.45 -15.05 19.22
N THR A 108 6.42 -14.22 19.58
CA THR A 108 7.58 -14.60 20.40
C THR A 108 7.44 -14.19 21.86
N THR A 109 6.36 -13.49 22.22
CA THR A 109 6.08 -12.90 23.54
C THR A 109 5.09 -13.68 24.41
N SER A 110 4.54 -14.79 23.89
CA SER A 110 3.78 -15.84 24.61
C SER A 110 2.30 -15.58 24.95
N ASN A 111 1.52 -14.79 24.18
CA ASN A 111 0.09 -14.60 24.45
C ASN A 111 -0.83 -14.75 23.21
N GLN A 112 -1.52 -15.90 23.08
CA GLN A 112 -2.33 -16.23 21.89
C GLN A 112 -3.78 -15.74 21.93
N ASP A 113 -4.36 -15.47 23.11
CA ASP A 113 -5.79 -15.13 23.25
C ASP A 113 -6.13 -13.69 22.79
N VAL A 114 -5.11 -12.86 22.62
CA VAL A 114 -5.19 -11.43 22.31
C VAL A 114 -5.73 -11.12 20.90
N TYR A 115 -5.56 -12.01 19.92
CA TYR A 115 -5.92 -11.71 18.53
C TYR A 115 -7.44 -11.58 18.28
N VAL A 116 -8.25 -12.42 18.95
CA VAL A 116 -9.70 -12.51 18.67
C VAL A 116 -10.45 -11.26 19.11
N GLU A 117 -10.08 -10.67 20.25
CA GLU A 117 -10.71 -9.43 20.74
C GLU A 117 -10.40 -8.24 19.81
N ASN A 118 -9.19 -8.20 19.25
CA ASN A 118 -8.76 -7.13 18.35
C ASN A 118 -9.41 -7.17 16.98
N ALA A 119 -9.90 -8.31 16.50
CA ALA A 119 -10.51 -8.43 15.17
C ALA A 119 -11.67 -7.44 14.94
N LYS A 120 -12.46 -7.13 15.99
CA LYS A 120 -13.52 -6.12 15.92
C LYS A 120 -12.96 -4.71 15.76
N ILE A 121 -11.96 -4.34 16.55
CA ILE A 121 -11.31 -3.02 16.48
C ILE A 121 -10.59 -2.84 15.15
N VAL A 122 -9.87 -3.86 14.68
CA VAL A 122 -9.23 -3.87 13.35
C VAL A 122 -10.25 -3.64 12.24
N THR A 123 -11.43 -4.27 12.34
CA THR A 123 -12.53 -4.03 11.41
C THR A 123 -13.00 -2.57 11.46
N MET A 124 -13.11 -2.00 12.66
CA MET A 124 -13.54 -0.61 12.84
C MET A 124 -12.52 0.42 12.34
N MET A 125 -11.23 0.13 12.42
CA MET A 125 -10.16 1.05 12.04
C MET A 125 -9.84 1.00 10.54
N ASN A 126 -10.32 -0.01 9.81
CA ASN A 126 -10.02 -0.15 8.38
C ASN A 126 -11.10 0.52 7.51
N PRO A 127 -10.78 1.63 6.80
CA PRO A 127 -11.76 2.35 5.97
C PRO A 127 -12.35 1.50 4.84
N MET A 128 -11.69 0.42 4.43
CA MET A 128 -12.18 -0.48 3.39
C MET A 128 -13.47 -1.21 3.78
N ASN A 129 -13.76 -1.36 5.08
CA ASN A 129 -15.01 -1.98 5.56
C ASN A 129 -16.22 -1.04 5.44
N TYR A 130 -15.97 0.26 5.26
CA TYR A 130 -16.99 1.29 5.24
C TYR A 130 -17.18 1.91 3.86
N LEU A 131 -16.17 1.84 3.00
CA LEU A 131 -16.20 2.44 1.68
C LEU A 131 -17.22 1.74 0.76
N GLY A 132 -18.33 2.42 0.47
CA GLY A 132 -19.47 1.89 -0.28
C GLY A 132 -20.41 1.01 0.55
N SER A 133 -20.24 0.97 1.88
CA SER A 133 -21.13 0.23 2.77
C SER A 133 -22.38 1.05 3.07
N PRO A 134 -23.60 0.48 2.99
CA PRO A 134 -24.82 1.19 3.40
C PRO A 134 -24.87 1.49 4.90
N ALA A 135 -24.01 0.85 5.69
CA ALA A 135 -23.88 1.08 7.13
C ALA A 135 -23.03 2.32 7.48
N ALA A 136 -22.50 3.04 6.47
CA ALA A 136 -21.70 4.24 6.67
C ALA A 136 -22.07 5.36 5.71
N THR A 137 -21.97 6.60 6.18
CA THR A 137 -22.04 7.78 5.32
C THR A 137 -20.65 8.05 4.73
N ASN A 138 -20.48 7.79 3.44
CA ASN A 138 -19.21 8.06 2.76
C ASN A 138 -19.11 9.51 2.27
N ALA A 139 -17.90 10.06 2.28
CA ALA A 139 -17.63 11.36 1.68
C ALA A 139 -17.83 11.29 0.16
N ARG A 140 -18.26 12.39 -0.46
CA ARG A 140 -18.46 12.44 -1.92
C ARG A 140 -17.15 12.62 -2.70
N TYR A 141 -16.14 13.22 -2.10
CA TYR A 141 -14.90 13.59 -2.79
C TYR A 141 -13.69 13.12 -2.00
N TYR A 142 -12.79 12.40 -2.66
CA TYR A 142 -11.55 11.91 -2.09
C TYR A 142 -10.34 12.51 -2.81
N ARG A 143 -9.34 12.98 -2.05
CA ARG A 143 -8.04 13.40 -2.58
C ARG A 143 -6.92 12.66 -1.85
N ILE A 144 -6.51 11.53 -2.41
CA ILE A 144 -5.44 10.68 -1.87
C ILE A 144 -4.12 11.02 -2.59
N ARG A 145 -3.02 11.07 -1.84
CA ARG A 145 -1.65 11.26 -2.34
C ARG A 145 -0.71 10.33 -1.61
N TYR A 146 0.31 9.84 -2.31
CA TYR A 146 1.40 9.08 -1.74
C TYR A 146 2.65 9.31 -2.58
N GLY A 147 3.79 9.58 -1.95
CA GLY A 147 5.02 9.89 -2.67
C GLY A 147 5.60 8.66 -3.38
N THR A 148 6.12 8.82 -4.59
CA THR A 148 6.76 7.72 -5.33
C THR A 148 8.11 7.29 -4.74
N ALA A 149 8.61 8.01 -3.72
CA ALA A 149 9.78 7.63 -2.93
C ALA A 149 9.42 7.41 -1.45
N ASP A 150 8.14 7.47 -1.08
CA ASP A 150 7.70 7.19 0.28
C ASP A 150 7.66 5.67 0.50
N SER A 151 8.40 5.21 1.50
CA SER A 151 8.58 3.79 1.85
C SER A 151 8.01 3.43 3.23
N ASN A 152 7.21 4.32 3.85
CA ASN A 152 6.55 4.04 5.13
C ASN A 152 5.51 2.91 5.02
N THR A 153 4.86 2.79 3.85
CA THR A 153 4.02 1.66 3.47
C THR A 153 4.21 1.30 1.99
N SER A 154 3.54 0.25 1.52
CA SER A 154 3.53 -0.08 0.09
C SER A 154 2.67 0.93 -0.68
N VAL A 155 3.12 1.37 -1.85
CA VAL A 155 2.33 2.15 -2.82
C VAL A 155 0.99 1.47 -3.14
N ALA A 156 0.90 0.14 -2.99
CA ALA A 156 -0.34 -0.61 -3.17
C ALA A 156 -1.46 -0.18 -2.20
N ILE A 157 -1.14 0.21 -0.95
CA ILE A 157 -2.15 0.53 0.07
C ILE A 157 -3.04 1.73 -0.35
N PRO A 158 -2.50 2.93 -0.62
CA PRO A 158 -3.33 4.05 -1.07
C PRO A 158 -3.98 3.78 -2.43
N LEU A 159 -3.33 3.00 -3.32
CA LEU A 159 -3.90 2.64 -4.61
C LEU A 159 -5.13 1.74 -4.47
N ILE A 160 -5.13 0.77 -3.55
CA ILE A 160 -6.29 -0.09 -3.30
C ILE A 160 -7.48 0.76 -2.83
N VAL A 161 -7.26 1.66 -1.89
CA VAL A 161 -8.30 2.57 -1.37
C VAL A 161 -8.85 3.47 -2.49
N GLY A 162 -7.96 4.15 -3.22
CA GLY A 162 -8.36 5.04 -4.32
C GLY A 162 -9.08 4.30 -5.45
N THR A 163 -8.61 3.11 -5.82
CA THR A 163 -9.25 2.29 -6.85
C THR A 163 -10.63 1.82 -6.42
N ARG A 164 -10.77 1.42 -5.15
CA ARG A 164 -12.08 1.01 -4.62
C ARG A 164 -13.06 2.17 -4.62
N ALA A 165 -12.63 3.36 -4.19
CA ALA A 165 -13.44 4.57 -4.23
C ALA A 165 -13.92 4.87 -5.65
N GLN A 166 -12.99 4.87 -6.62
CA GLN A 166 -13.29 5.07 -8.02
C GLN A 166 -14.27 4.02 -8.58
N ASN A 167 -14.12 2.74 -8.20
CA ASN A 167 -15.01 1.67 -8.64
C ASN A 167 -16.43 1.79 -8.07
N LEU A 168 -16.60 2.54 -6.99
CA LEU A 168 -17.88 2.85 -6.37
C LEU A 168 -18.48 4.19 -6.84
N GLY A 169 -17.77 4.92 -7.70
CA GLY A 169 -18.23 6.20 -8.23
C GLY A 169 -17.97 7.41 -7.31
N TYR A 170 -17.03 7.29 -6.37
CA TYR A 170 -16.53 8.42 -5.56
C TYR A 170 -15.33 9.12 -6.19
#